data_AF-U5KIM0-F1
#
_entry.id   AF-U5KIM0-F1
#
_cell.length_a   1.000
_cell.length_b   1.000
_cell.length_c   1.000
_cell.angle_alpha   90.00
_cell.angle_beta   90.00
_cell.angle_gamma   90.00
#
_symmetry.space_group_name_H-M   'P 1'
#
loop_
_entity.id
_entity.type
_entity.pdbx_description
1 polymer ?
#
loop_
_entity_poly.entity_id
_entity_poly.type
_entity_poly.pdbx_seq_one_letter_code
_entity_poly.pdbx_strand_id
1 'polypeptide(L)' 'MVTLGGVLLVLSSNWLSVYLAIELPTLSLFILAAQKRGS' A
#
# COMPACT_ATOMS: atom_id res chain seq x y z
N MET A 1 -2.86 3.65 5.90
CA MET A 1 -2.01 3.26 4.75
C MET A 1 -2.80 2.67 3.59
N VAL A 2 -3.71 1.71 3.80
CA VAL A 2 -4.57 1.16 2.72
C VAL A 2 -5.44 2.24 2.03
N THR A 3 -6.05 3.13 2.82
CA THR A 3 -6.83 4.27 2.30
C THR A 3 -5.99 5.25 1.49
N LEU A 4 -4.75 5.52 1.92
CA LEU A 4 -3.78 6.36 1.20
C LEU A 4 -3.37 5.73 -0.13
N GLY A 5 -3.10 4.42 -0.16
CA GLY A 5 -2.80 3.69 -1.39
C GLY A 5 -3.94 3.76 -2.41
N GLY A 6 -5.18 3.64 -1.96
CA GLY A 6 -6.36 3.83 -2.83
C GLY A 6 -6.48 5.24 -3.41
N VAL A 7 -6.22 6.28 -2.61
CA VAL A 7 -6.23 7.68 -3.09
C VAL A 7 -5.10 7.94 -4.10
N LEU A 8 -3.90 7.43 -3.82
CA LEU A 8 -2.74 7.47 -4.72
C LEU A 8 -3.01 6.74 -6.04
N LEU A 9 -3.80 5.66 -6.02
CA LEU A 9 -4.17 4.91 -7.21
C LEU A 9 -5.10 5.73 -8.12
N VAL A 10 -6.09 6.42 -7.54
CA VAL A 10 -7.03 7.29 -8.28
C VAL A 10 -6.32 8.52 -8.86
N LEU A 11 -5.35 9.07 -8.14
CA LEU A 11 -4.56 10.24 -8.56
C LEU A 11 -3.36 9.89 -9.44
N SER A 12 -3.15 8.62 -9.74
CA SER A 12 -1.96 8.18 -10.44
C SER A 12 -2.04 8.50 -11.94
N SER A 13 -1.22 9.44 -12.39
CA SER A 13 -1.12 9.81 -13.81
C SER A 13 -0.12 8.98 -14.62
N ASN A 14 0.62 8.05 -13.99
CA ASN A 14 1.64 7.25 -14.68
C ASN A 14 1.69 5.80 -14.15
N TRP A 15 2.05 4.86 -15.01
CA TRP A 15 2.13 3.42 -14.68
C TRP A 15 3.05 3.11 -13.49
N LEU A 16 4.17 3.85 -13.34
CA LEU A 16 5.05 3.72 -12.18
C LEU A 16 4.35 4.11 -10.87
N SER A 17 3.53 5.16 -10.93
CA SER A 17 2.77 5.64 -9.77
C SER A 17 1.62 4.68 -9.43
N VAL A 18 1.03 4.00 -10.42
CA VAL A 18 0.03 2.95 -10.18
C VAL A 18 0.67 1.78 -9.44
N TYR A 19 1.83 1.32 -9.93
CA TYR A 19 2.57 0.24 -9.28
C TYR A 19 2.91 0.58 -7.83
N LEU A 20 3.44 1.79 -7.59
CA LEU A 20 3.81 2.23 -6.25
C LEU A 20 2.59 2.38 -5.32
N ALA A 21 1.46 2.86 -5.85
CA ALA A 21 0.21 2.99 -5.10
C ALA A 21 -0.35 1.64 -4.64
N ILE A 22 -0.05 0.54 -5.34
CA ILE A 22 -0.45 -0.83 -4.99
C ILE A 22 0.54 -1.46 -3.99
N GLU A 23 1.85 -1.24 -4.17
CA GLU A 23 2.89 -1.86 -3.35
C GLU A 23 2.94 -1.28 -1.92
N LEU A 24 2.76 0.04 -1.77
CA LEU A 24 2.76 0.72 -0.47
C LEU A 24 1.74 0.15 0.56
N PRO A 25 0.44 0.00 0.23
CA PRO A 25 -0.53 -0.58 1.14
C PRO A 25 -0.29 -2.08 1.37
N THR A 26 0.24 -2.80 0.38
CA THR A 26 0.59 -4.23 0.48
C THR A 26 1.72 -4.45 1.50
N LEU A 27 2.79 -3.66 1.42
CA LEU A 27 3.89 -3.69 2.39
C LEU A 27 3.41 -3.31 3.80
N SER A 28 2.52 -2.33 3.90
CA SER A 28 1.94 -1.91 5.18
C SER A 28 1.14 -3.04 5.84
N LEU A 29 0.33 -3.76 5.06
CA LEU A 29 -0.42 -4.93 5.54
C LEU A 29 0.51 -6.09 5.91
N PHE A 30 1.58 -6.30 5.15
CA PHE A 30 2.59 -7.31 5.46
C PHE A 30 3.26 -7.04 6.81
N ILE A 31 3.68 -5.81 7.07
CA ILE A 31 4.28 -5.41 8.35
C ILE A 31 3.27 -5.57 9.49
N LEU A 32 2.02 -5.14 9.27
CA LEU A 32 0.95 -5.28 10.27
C LEU A 32 0.68 -6.75 10.61
N ALA A 33 0.61 -7.62 9.60
CA ALA A 33 0.45 -9.05 9.78
C ALA A 33 1.64 -9.68 10.49
N ALA A 34 2.87 -9.25 10.18
CA ALA A 34 4.09 -9.69 10.85
C ALA A 34 4.10 -9.28 12.33
N GLN A 35 3.71 -8.05 12.66
CA GLN A 35 3.60 -7.61 14.06
C GLN A 35 2.53 -8.39 14.83
N LYS A 36 1.37 -8.64 14.21
CA LYS A 36 0.29 -9.39 14.86
C LYS A 36 0.67 -10.85 15.17
N ARG A 37 1.61 -11.44 14.43
CA ARG A 37 2.07 -12.82 14.62
C ARG A 37 3.09 -12.98 15.75
N GLY A 38 3.72 -11.89 16.20
CA GLY A 38 4.73 -11.88 17.26
C GLY A 38 4.22 -11.43 18.64
N SER A 39 2.91 -11.18 18.80
CA SER A 39 2.27 -10.82 20.06
C SER A 39 1.57 -12.00 20.72
#